data_AF-A0A6B3GQF5-F1
#
_entry.id   AF-A0A6B3GQF5-F1
#
_cell.length_a   1.000
_cell.length_b   1.000
_cell.length_c   1.000
_cell.angle_alpha   90.00
_cell.angle_beta   90.00
_cell.angle_gamma   90.00
#
_symmetry.space_group_name_H-M   'P 1'
#
loop_
_entity.id
_entity.type
_entity.pdbx_description
1 polymer ?
#
loop_
_entity_poly.entity_id
_entity_poly.type
_entity_poly.pdbx_seq_one_letter_code
_entity_poly.pdbx_strand_id
1 'polypeptide(L)' 'LVLDVVGLTPQLLAHMPNLRALGEQGAQAPLSTVLPAVTCAAQSTFLTGAMPAEHGIVANGWYFRELG' A
#
# COMPACT_ATOMS: atom_id res chain seq x y z
N LEU A 1 -14.71 2.02 -7.52
CA LEU A 1 -13.49 2.85 -7.35
C LEU A 1 -12.74 2.33 -6.14
N VAL A 2 -11.41 2.17 -6.24
CA VAL A 2 -10.53 1.86 -5.12
C VAL A 2 -9.58 3.04 -4.95
N LEU A 3 -9.38 3.48 -3.70
CA LEU A 3 -8.44 4.54 -3.36
C LEU A 3 -7.31 3.92 -2.56
N ASP A 4 -6.11 3.91 -3.12
CA ASP A 4 -4.88 3.48 -2.46
C ASP A 4 -4.05 4.73 -2.10
N VAL A 5 -3.97 5.03 -0.81
CA VAL A 5 -3.38 6.27 -0.29
C VAL A 5 -2.10 5.92 0.48
N VAL A 6 -0.95 6.17 -0.14
CA VAL A 6 0.36 5.87 0.43
C VAL A 6 0.57 6.62 1.75
N GLY A 7 0.95 5.89 2.80
CA GLY A 7 1.27 6.47 4.10
C GLY A 7 0.07 6.93 4.93
N LEU A 8 -1.17 6.61 4.52
CA LEU A 8 -2.34 6.93 5.29
C LEU A 8 -2.35 6.18 6.64
N THR A 9 -2.48 6.93 7.72
CA THR A 9 -2.67 6.40 9.08
C THR A 9 -4.01 6.86 9.64
N PRO A 10 -4.59 6.16 10.62
CA PRO A 10 -5.86 6.57 11.23
C PRO A 10 -5.86 8.00 11.79
N GLN A 11 -4.71 8.48 12.29
CA GLN A 11 -4.56 9.82 12.85
C GLN A 11 -4.76 10.91 11.79
N LEU A 12 -4.41 10.65 10.53
CA LEU A 12 -4.57 11.61 9.42
C LEU A 12 -6.05 11.81 9.03
N LEU A 13 -6.95 10.88 9.39
CA LEU A 13 -8.37 11.00 9.09
C LEU A 13 -9.04 12.23 9.74
N ALA A 14 -8.44 12.77 10.81
CA ALA A 14 -8.89 14.03 11.43
C ALA A 14 -8.88 15.21 10.44
N HIS A 15 -8.04 15.15 9.40
CA HIS A 15 -7.93 16.19 8.37
C HIS A 15 -8.68 15.85 7.07
N MET A 16 -9.39 14.71 7.01
CA MET A 16 -10.03 14.18 5.80
C MET A 16 -11.53 13.92 6.05
N PRO A 17 -12.38 14.97 6.19
CA PRO A 17 -13.75 14.84 6.68
C PRO A 17 -14.62 13.88 5.85
N ASN A 18 -14.46 13.88 4.52
CA ASN A 18 -15.21 12.99 3.63
C ASN A 18 -14.80 11.51 3.80
N LEU A 19 -13.50 11.25 3.96
CA LEU A 19 -12.99 9.89 4.13
C LEU A 19 -13.30 9.35 5.54
N ARG A 20 -13.21 10.21 6.56
CA ARG A 20 -13.66 9.90 7.92
C ARG A 20 -15.14 9.53 7.95
N ALA A 21 -16.01 10.34 7.33
CA ALA A 21 -17.44 10.07 7.26
C ALA A 21 -17.75 8.73 6.56
N LEU A 22 -17.02 8.40 5.49
CA LEU A 22 -17.16 7.12 4.79
C LEU A 22 -16.85 5.92 5.71
N GLY A 23 -15.77 6.02 6.50
CA GLY A 23 -15.41 4.97 7.48
C GLY A 23 -16.40 4.86 8.63
N GLU A 24 -16.96 5.97 9.10
CA GLU A 24 -17.93 6.01 10.22
C GLU A 24 -19.31 5.48 9.83
N GLN A 25 -19.77 5.74 8.61
CA GLN A 25 -21.06 5.25 8.10
C GLN A 25 -20.97 3.80 7.59
N GLY A 26 -19.77 3.36 7.22
CA GLY A 26 -19.51 2.04 6.66
C GLY A 26 -18.73 1.14 7.61
N ALA A 27 -17.64 0.57 7.09
CA ALA A 27 -16.76 -0.30 7.84
C ALA A 27 -15.32 0.15 7.70
N GLN A 28 -14.53 -0.12 8.75
CA GLN A 28 -13.09 0.09 8.78
C GLN A 28 -12.43 -1.13 9.42
N ALA A 29 -11.27 -1.51 8.90
CA ALA A 29 -10.44 -2.57 9.46
C ALA A 29 -8.96 -2.22 9.27
N PRO A 30 -8.08 -2.58 10.22
CA PRO A 30 -6.65 -2.45 10.01
C PRO A 30 -6.19 -3.36 8.87
N LEU A 31 -5.27 -2.86 8.05
CA LEU A 31 -4.68 -3.61 6.94
C LEU A 31 -3.23 -3.96 7.28
N SER A 32 -2.95 -5.26 7.41
CA SER A 32 -1.58 -5.75 7.45
C SER A 32 -1.01 -5.77 6.03
N THR A 33 0.14 -5.13 5.83
CA THR A 33 0.79 -5.02 4.52
C THR A 33 1.98 -5.97 4.41
N VAL A 34 2.56 -6.06 3.22
CA VAL A 34 3.73 -6.90 2.93
C VAL A 34 5.03 -6.29 3.43
N LEU A 35 6.02 -7.15 3.67
CA LEU A 35 7.40 -6.76 3.85
C LEU A 35 8.21 -7.10 2.59
N PRO A 36 9.10 -6.22 2.10
CA PRO A 36 9.45 -4.91 2.65
C PRO A 36 8.35 -3.85 2.44
N ALA A 37 8.21 -2.92 3.40
CA ALA A 37 7.20 -1.86 3.39
C ALA A 37 7.58 -0.70 2.44
N VAL A 38 7.79 -1.03 1.17
CA VAL A 38 8.04 -0.06 0.09
C VAL A 38 6.83 0.01 -0.83
N THR A 39 6.57 1.21 -1.34
CA THR A 39 5.34 1.53 -2.08
C THR A 39 5.09 0.56 -3.24
N CYS A 40 6.04 0.37 -4.16
CA CYS A 40 5.83 -0.49 -5.33
C CYS A 40 5.49 -1.94 -4.97
N ALA A 41 6.08 -2.49 -3.90
CA ALA A 41 5.80 -3.85 -3.45
C ALA A 41 4.35 -3.96 -2.92
N ALA A 42 3.96 -3.10 -1.99
CA ALA A 42 2.62 -3.12 -1.41
C ALA A 42 1.51 -2.88 -2.45
N GLN A 43 1.70 -1.91 -3.33
CA GLN A 43 0.71 -1.61 -4.38
C GLN A 43 0.60 -2.75 -5.40
N SER A 44 1.71 -3.39 -5.75
CA SER A 44 1.69 -4.57 -6.63
C SER A 44 0.92 -5.73 -5.98
N THR A 45 1.09 -5.95 -4.67
CA THR A 45 0.31 -6.94 -3.93
C THR A 45 -1.18 -6.60 -3.96
N PHE A 46 -1.59 -5.35 -3.72
CA PHE A 46 -3.01 -4.97 -3.80
C PHE A 46 -3.60 -5.07 -5.20
N LEU A 47 -2.82 -4.74 -6.23
CA LEU A 47 -3.27 -4.78 -7.61
C LEU A 47 -3.42 -6.22 -8.13
N THR A 48 -2.49 -7.10 -7.76
CA THR A 48 -2.43 -8.47 -8.30
C THR A 48 -3.09 -9.51 -7.41
N GLY A 49 -3.25 -9.24 -6.12
CA GLY A 49 -3.66 -10.23 -5.12
C GLY A 49 -2.60 -11.29 -4.80
N ALA A 50 -1.39 -11.16 -5.35
CA ALA A 50 -0.29 -12.09 -5.16
C ALA A 50 0.74 -11.56 -4.16
N MET A 51 1.53 -12.44 -3.56
CA MET A 51 2.62 -12.04 -2.65
C MET A 51 3.88 -11.60 -3.42
N PRO A 52 4.82 -10.85 -2.81
CA PRO A 52 6.04 -10.42 -3.47
C PRO A 52 6.89 -11.55 -4.07
N ALA A 53 6.83 -12.75 -3.49
CA ALA A 53 7.48 -13.94 -4.02
C ALA A 53 6.88 -14.41 -5.37
N GLU A 54 5.62 -14.08 -5.65
CA GLU A 54 4.91 -14.46 -6.87
C GLU A 54 4.97 -13.36 -7.94
N HIS A 55 4.75 -12.10 -7.57
CA HIS A 55 4.78 -10.98 -8.53
C HIS A 55 6.18 -10.37 -8.73
N GLY A 56 7.17 -10.73 -7.92
CA GLY A 56 8.59 -10.36 -8.10
C GLY A 56 8.98 -8.91 -7.74
N ILE A 57 8.00 -8.01 -7.58
CA ILE A 57 8.23 -6.62 -7.17
C ILE A 57 8.52 -6.53 -5.67
N VAL A 58 9.80 -6.42 -5.30
CA VAL A 58 10.27 -6.33 -3.90
C VAL A 58 10.92 -4.99 -3.52
N ALA A 59 11.12 -4.10 -4.50
CA ALA A 59 11.81 -2.83 -4.32
C ALA A 59 11.34 -1.78 -5.36
N ASN A 60 11.91 -0.58 -5.32
CA ASN A 60 11.69 0.47 -6.33
C ASN A 60 12.84 0.56 -7.35
N GLY A 61 13.99 -0.07 -7.08
CA GLY A 61 15.20 0.03 -7.90
C GLY A 61 16.14 -1.16 -7.67
N TRP A 62 16.90 -1.53 -8.71
CA TRP A 62 17.78 -2.70 -8.74
C TRP A 62 19.19 -2.23 -9.07
N TYR A 63 20.16 -2.73 -8.29
CA TYR A 63 21.57 -2.52 -8.58
C TYR A 63 22.15 -3.75 -9.27
N PHE A 64 22.72 -3.54 -10.46
CA PHE A 64 23.40 -4.58 -11.23
C PHE A 64 24.89 -4.25 -11.30
N ARG A 65 25.70 -4.99 -10.53
CA ARG A 65 27.15 -4.75 -10.44
C ARG A 65 27.87 -4.87 -11.79
N GLU A 66 27.36 -5.73 -12.68
CA GLU A 66 27.97 -6.03 -13.98
C GLU A 66 27.77 -4.95 -15.04
N LEU A 67 26.92 -3.94 -14.76
CA LEU A 67 26.58 -2.87 -15.69
C LEU A 67 27.37 -1.57 -15.41
N GLY A 68 28.46 -1.64 -14.63
CA GLY A 68 29.26 -0.49 -14.19
C GLY A 68 30.76 -0.65 -14.41
#